data_AF-A0A7C2VAF5-F1
#
_entry.id   AF-A0A7C2VAF5-F1
#
_cell.length_a   1.000
_cell.length_b   1.000
_cell.length_c   1.000
_cell.angle_alpha   90.00
_cell.angle_beta   90.00
_cell.angle_gamma   90.00
#
_symmetry.space_group_name_H-M   'P 1'
#
loop_
_entity.id
_entity.type
_entity.pdbx_description
1 polymer ?
#
loop_
_entity_poly.entity_id
_entity_poly.type
_entity_poly.pdbx_seq_one_letter_code
_entity_poly.pdbx_strand_id
1 'polypeptide(L)' 'MERQKLYSKTLRAGKRTYYFDVKKGRDGSTYLVITEQKDDKRNRLMVFEDRAEEFVSLLREAVDKMKER' A
#
# COMPACT_ATOMS: atom_id res chain seq x y z
N MET A 1 -20.74 -0.80 -9.12
CA MET A 1 -20.07 -2.00 -8.54
C MET A 1 -18.90 -1.51 -7.70
N GLU A 2 -19.15 -1.32 -6.41
CA GLU A 2 -18.10 -0.91 -5.45
C GLU A 2 -17.02 -1.98 -5.38
N ARG A 3 -15.75 -1.57 -5.47
CA ARG A 3 -14.65 -2.42 -5.03
C ARG A 3 -14.77 -2.53 -3.52
N GLN A 4 -15.13 -3.70 -3.01
CA GLN A 4 -15.31 -3.89 -1.58
C GLN A 4 -13.96 -3.63 -0.87
N LYS A 5 -13.95 -2.65 0.01
CA LYS A 5 -12.79 -2.28 0.81
C LYS A 5 -12.82 -3.11 2.09
N LEU A 6 -11.90 -4.06 2.21
CA LEU A 6 -11.84 -5.03 3.31
C LEU A 6 -11.09 -4.47 4.53
N TYR A 7 -10.10 -3.61 4.29
CA TYR A 7 -9.28 -3.01 5.34
C TYR A 7 -8.76 -1.63 4.93
N SER A 8 -8.47 -0.79 5.92
CA SER A 8 -7.83 0.51 5.72
C SER A 8 -7.02 0.95 6.92
N LYS A 9 -5.81 1.44 6.67
CA LYS A 9 -5.07 2.27 7.61
C LYS A 9 -4.54 3.52 6.93
N THR A 10 -4.38 4.57 7.74
CA THR A 10 -3.84 5.85 7.30
C THR A 10 -2.67 6.23 8.19
N LEU A 11 -1.56 6.66 7.57
CA LEU A 11 -0.42 7.24 8.24
C LEU A 11 -0.26 8.70 7.78
N ARG A 12 -0.34 9.64 8.71
CA ARG A 12 -0.09 11.07 8.43
C ARG A 12 1.36 11.39 8.77
N ALA A 13 2.09 11.95 7.82
CA ALA A 13 3.50 12.31 7.94
C ALA A 13 3.73 13.73 7.37
N GLY A 14 3.35 14.73 8.17
CA GLY A 14 3.42 16.14 7.77
C GLY A 14 2.54 16.44 6.55
N LYS A 15 3.14 16.92 5.46
CA LYS A 15 2.43 17.22 4.20
C LYS A 15 2.04 15.97 3.39
N ARG A 16 2.49 14.78 3.82
CA ARG A 16 2.21 13.51 3.15
C ARG A 16 1.22 12.69 3.97
N THR A 17 0.26 12.06 3.30
CA THR A 17 -0.64 11.07 3.89
C THR A 17 -0.53 9.78 3.10
N TYR A 18 -0.26 8.68 3.80
CA TYR A 18 -0.20 7.34 3.23
C TYR A 18 -1.47 6.57 3.60
N TYR A 19 -2.08 5.91 2.63
CA TYR A 19 -3.23 5.04 2.80
C TYR A 19 -2.84 3.61 2.42
N PHE A 20 -3.18 2.67 3.28
CA PHE A 20 -2.97 1.24 3.08
C PHE A 20 -4.34 0.57 3.05
N ASP A 21 -4.85 0.31 1.84
CA ASP A 21 -6.17 -0.27 1.64
C ASP A 21 -6.07 -1.71 1.13
N VAL A 22 -6.83 -2.65 1.71
CA VAL A 22 -7.04 -3.98 1.10
C VAL A 22 -8.38 -3.98 0.39
N LYS A 23 -8.38 -4.39 -0.88
CA LYS A 23 -9.57 -4.37 -1.74
C LYS A 23 -9.77 -5.71 -2.42
N LYS A 24 -11.02 -6.02 -2.76
CA LYS A 24 -11.39 -7.18 -3.57
C LYS A 24 -11.77 -6.75 -4.99
N GLY A 25 -11.22 -7.45 -5.98
CA GLY A 25 -11.51 -7.33 -7.40
C GLY A 25 -12.85 -7.95 -7.76
N ARG A 26 -13.29 -7.75 -9.01
CA ARG A 26 -14.54 -8.36 -9.51
C ARG A 26 -14.41 -9.87 -9.71
N ASP A 27 -13.20 -10.31 -10.01
CA ASP A 27 -12.79 -11.71 -10.12
C ASP A 27 -12.56 -12.38 -8.75
N GLY A 28 -12.75 -11.65 -7.66
CA GLY A 28 -12.51 -12.12 -6.31
C GLY A 28 -11.06 -12.01 -5.85
N SER A 29 -10.14 -11.54 -6.69
CA SER A 29 -8.73 -11.31 -6.32
C SER A 29 -8.61 -10.28 -5.19
N THR A 30 -7.73 -10.54 -4.23
CA THR A 30 -7.42 -9.59 -3.16
C THR A 30 -6.12 -8.86 -3.49
N TYR A 31 -6.09 -7.55 -3.25
CA TYR A 31 -4.87 -6.76 -3.45
C TYR A 31 -4.77 -5.60 -2.45
N LEU A 32 -3.54 -5.28 -2.09
CA LEU A 32 -3.16 -4.09 -1.33
C LEU A 32 -3.01 -2.90 -2.28
N VAL A 33 -3.54 -1.74 -1.90
CA VAL A 33 -3.28 -0.45 -2.55
C VAL A 33 -2.61 0.46 -1.53
N ILE A 34 -1.37 0.85 -1.82
CA ILE A 34 -0.65 1.88 -1.06
C ILE A 34 -0.78 3.18 -1.85
N THR A 35 -1.39 4.19 -1.23
CA THR A 35 -1.52 5.53 -1.83
C THR A 35 -0.70 6.52 -1.03
N GLU A 36 0.20 7.23 -1.67
CA GLU A 36 0.78 8.45 -1.13
C GLU A 36 -0.01 9.64 -1.68
N GLN A 37 -0.52 10.49 -0.80
CA GLN A 37 -1.08 11.79 -1.14
C GLN A 37 -0.21 12.91 -0.57
N LYS A 38 0.17 13.87 -1.41
CA LYS A 38 0.82 15.12 -1.02
C LYS A 38 0.15 16.26 -1.76
N ASP A 39 -0.46 17.17 -1.03
CA ASP A 39 -1.33 18.22 -1.59
C ASP A 39 -2.40 17.56 -2.49
N ASP A 40 -2.49 17.95 -3.77
CA ASP A 40 -3.41 17.37 -4.76
C ASP A 40 -2.83 16.18 -5.54
N LYS A 41 -1.55 15.83 -5.31
CA LYS A 41 -0.88 14.73 -6.03
C LYS A 41 -1.10 13.41 -5.32
N ARG A 42 -1.49 12.37 -6.08
CA ARG A 42 -1.69 11.00 -5.59
C ARG A 42 -0.87 10.01 -6.40
N ASN A 43 0.04 9.30 -5.72
CA ASN A 43 0.79 8.17 -6.26
C ASN A 43 0.19 6.87 -5.71
N ARG A 44 0.02 5.86 -6.55
CA ARG A 44 -0.55 4.56 -6.15
C ARG A 44 0.34 3.41 -6.57
N LEU A 45 0.49 2.46 -5.66
CA LEU A 45 1.08 1.16 -5.89
C LEU A 45 0.03 0.09 -5.55
N MET A 46 -0.09 -0.92 -6.42
CA MET A 46 -0.96 -2.08 -6.20
C MET A 46 -0.08 -3.32 -6.08
N VAL A 47 -0.36 -4.13 -5.06
CA VAL A 47 0.33 -5.40 -4.79
C VAL A 47 -0.73 -6.47 -4.66
N PHE A 48 -0.70 -7.47 -5.55
CA PHE A 48 -1.62 -8.60 -5.51
C PHE A 48 -1.20 -9.59 -4.41
N GLU A 49 -2.20 -10.28 -3.86
CA GLU A 49 -2.02 -11.22 -2.73
C GLU A 49 -0.95 -12.30 -3.00
N ASP A 50 -0.87 -12.80 -4.24
CA ASP A 50 0.09 -13.82 -4.68
C ASP A 50 1.57 -13.38 -4.63
N ARG A 51 1.85 -12.06 -4.62
CA ARG A 51 3.20 -11.49 -4.51
C ARG A 51 3.40 -10.67 -3.23
N ALA A 52 2.44 -10.65 -2.33
CA ALA A 52 2.46 -9.79 -1.15
C ALA A 52 3.62 -10.13 -0.20
N GLU A 53 3.93 -11.41 -0.01
CA GLU A 53 5.01 -11.85 0.89
C GLU A 53 6.39 -11.41 0.41
N GLU A 54 6.70 -11.64 -0.87
CA GLU A 54 7.95 -11.22 -1.50
C GLU A 54 8.10 -9.69 -1.48
N PHE A 55 7.03 -8.97 -1.79
CA PHE A 55 7.01 -7.51 -1.72
C PHE A 55 7.35 -7.01 -0.29
N VAL A 56 6.76 -7.63 0.74
CA VAL A 56 7.03 -7.27 2.14
C VAL A 56 8.46 -7.62 2.55
N SER A 57 9.02 -8.74 2.07
CA SER A 57 10.44 -9.09 2.32
C SER A 57 11.37 -8.01 1.79
N LEU A 58 11.25 -7.67 0.50
CA LEU A 58 12.09 -6.66 -0.15
C LEU A 58 11.90 -5.27 0.47
N LEU A 59 10.67 -4.91 0.86
CA LEU A 59 10.39 -3.65 1.55
C LEU A 59 11.10 -3.59 2.91
N ARG A 60 11.09 -4.68 3.69
CA ARG A 60 11.78 -4.74 4.98
C ARG A 60 13.28 -4.61 4.82
N GLU A 61 13.87 -5.35 3.89
CA GLU A 61 15.29 -5.27 3.56
C GLU A 61 15.71 -3.84 3.19
N ALA A 62 14.93 -3.16 2.33
CA ALA A 62 15.18 -1.79 1.95
C ALA A 62 15.10 -0.82 3.15
N VAL A 63 14.11 -1.00 4.04
CA VAL A 63 13.95 -0.19 5.25
C VAL A 63 15.11 -0.40 6.23
N ASP A 64 15.58 -1.63 6.40
CA ASP A 64 16.70 -1.90 7.29
C ASP A 64 17.99 -1.27 6.76
N LYS A 65 18.22 -1.28 5.44
CA LYS A 65 19.31 -0.52 4.81
C LYS A 65 19.21 1.00 4.97
N MET A 66 18.02 1.56 5.15
CA MET A 66 17.87 3.00 5.47
C MET A 66 18.34 3.35 6.89
N LYS A 67 18.26 2.40 7.83
CA LYS A 67 18.64 2.59 9.25
C LYS A 67 20.12 2.39 9.51
N GLU A 68 20.83 1.72 8.61
CA GLU A 68 22.30 1.52 8.67
C GLU A 68 23.09 2.79 8.30
N ARG A 69 22.41 3.90 7.99
CA ARG A 69 23.00 5.23 7.76
C ARG A 69 22.96 6.07 9.02
#